data_AF-A0A6L5F0T6-F1
#
_entry.id   AF-A0A6L5F0T6-F1
#
_cell.length_a   1.000
_cell.length_b   1.000
_cell.length_c   1.000
_cell.angle_alpha   90.00
_cell.angle_beta   90.00
_cell.angle_gamma   90.00
#
_symmetry.space_group_name_H-M   'P 1'
#
loop_
_entity.id
_entity.type
_entity.pdbx_description
1 polymer ?
#
loop_
_entity_poly.entity_id
_entity_poly.type
_entity_poly.pdbx_seq_one_letter_code
_entity_poly.pdbx_strand_id
1 'polypeptide(L)'
;HTGQLTDTQRARIDQLVTDLPAIWHDPATPARERKRIARLLLTDVTACRDRDTITAHMRFPGGQDTTLTVPAPKPIGEQRKTPAQIVATVDELLDEHVSGQIAEILNQRGLTTGTGQPFHRRIVDNIIRTYRLPSRRQRLRDAGMLTPTEMAKLIGINTQTVKAWWRAGIVSGQRYNDKGETLYHPPDPDKPPKRPKTGRPATAR
;
A
#
# COMPACT_ATOMS: atom_id res chain seq x y z
N HIS A 1 21.63 -60.38 -12.53
CA HIS A 1 20.88 -60.93 -11.38
C HIS A 1 19.90 -59.90 -10.88
N THR A 2 18.62 -60.07 -11.17
CA THR A 2 17.55 -59.17 -10.70
C THR A 2 17.31 -59.47 -9.23
N GLY A 3 17.80 -58.60 -8.33
CA GLY A 3 17.59 -58.75 -6.90
C GLY A 3 16.11 -58.63 -6.57
N GLN A 4 15.46 -59.75 -6.26
CA GLN A 4 14.09 -59.73 -5.75
C GLN A 4 14.10 -59.21 -4.31
N LEU A 5 13.28 -58.19 -4.05
CA LEU A 5 13.05 -57.65 -2.71
C LEU A 5 12.39 -58.74 -1.85
N THR A 6 12.88 -58.93 -0.63
CA THR A 6 12.23 -59.81 0.34
C THR A 6 10.92 -59.19 0.83
N ASP A 7 10.00 -60.01 1.35
CA ASP A 7 8.71 -59.52 1.87
C ASP A 7 8.89 -58.49 2.99
N THR A 8 9.90 -58.67 3.84
CA THR A 8 10.28 -57.70 4.88
C THR A 8 10.75 -56.36 4.30
N GLN A 9 11.51 -56.39 3.21
CA GLN A 9 11.96 -55.18 2.52
C GLN A 9 10.79 -54.46 1.85
N ARG A 10 9.87 -55.23 1.23
CA ARG A 10 8.66 -54.68 0.61
C ARG A 10 7.76 -54.00 1.64
N ALA A 11 7.47 -54.67 2.76
CA ALA A 11 6.68 -54.11 3.85
C ALA A 11 7.31 -52.83 4.43
N ARG A 12 8.63 -52.78 4.55
CA ARG A 12 9.33 -51.59 5.03
C ARG A 12 9.31 -50.43 4.03
N ILE A 13 9.38 -50.71 2.74
CA ILE A 13 9.21 -49.69 1.69
C ILE A 13 7.77 -49.14 1.72
N ASP A 14 6.77 -50.01 1.81
CA ASP A 14 5.36 -49.62 1.85
C ASP A 14 5.06 -48.71 3.06
N GLN A 15 5.64 -49.03 4.22
CA GLN A 15 5.55 -48.19 5.41
C GLN A 15 6.19 -46.81 5.19
N LEU A 16 7.39 -46.76 4.61
CA LEU A 16 8.08 -45.49 4.31
C LEU A 16 7.30 -44.61 3.33
N VAL A 17 6.62 -45.20 2.35
CA VAL A 17 5.78 -44.46 1.40
C VAL A 17 4.55 -43.88 2.10
N THR A 18 3.96 -44.63 3.04
CA THR A 18 2.79 -44.18 3.81
C THR A 18 3.13 -43.02 4.75
N ASP A 19 4.34 -43.00 5.30
CA ASP A 19 4.81 -41.94 6.22
C ASP A 19 5.28 -40.66 5.50
N LEU A 20 5.50 -40.71 4.19
CA LEU A 20 6.07 -39.60 3.43
C LEU A 20 5.25 -38.29 3.52
N PRO A 21 3.90 -38.29 3.39
CA PRO A 21 3.11 -37.07 3.56
C PRO A 21 3.27 -36.46 4.95
N ALA A 22 3.36 -37.28 6.00
CA ALA A 22 3.56 -36.79 7.37
C ALA A 22 4.92 -36.11 7.52
N ILE A 23 6.00 -36.74 7.04
CA ILE A 23 7.36 -36.17 7.07
C ILE A 23 7.44 -34.89 6.25
N TRP A 24 6.77 -34.83 5.09
CA TRP A 24 6.80 -33.68 4.21
C TRP A 24 6.14 -32.43 4.82
N HIS A 25 5.01 -32.61 5.51
CA HIS A 25 4.24 -31.52 6.12
C HIS A 25 4.68 -31.17 7.54
N ASP A 26 5.56 -31.96 8.17
CA ASP A 26 6.09 -31.67 9.50
C ASP A 26 6.90 -30.35 9.49
N PRO A 27 6.52 -29.35 10.31
CA PRO A 27 7.27 -28.09 10.43
C PRO A 27 8.70 -28.30 10.96
N ALA A 28 8.96 -29.37 11.70
CA ALA A 28 10.29 -29.73 12.20
C ALA A 28 11.21 -30.28 11.09
N THR A 29 10.67 -30.75 9.96
CA THR A 29 11.46 -31.20 8.82
C THR A 29 12.15 -29.99 8.17
N PRO A 30 13.50 -29.94 8.11
CA PRO A 30 14.20 -28.84 7.46
C PRO A 30 14.03 -28.86 5.94
N ALA A 31 14.10 -27.70 5.29
CA ALA A 31 14.01 -27.59 3.83
C ALA A 31 15.08 -28.42 3.09
N ARG A 32 16.26 -28.62 3.71
CA ARG A 32 17.32 -29.49 3.17
C ARG A 32 16.86 -30.94 3.03
N GLU A 33 16.14 -31.47 4.01
CA GLU A 33 15.68 -32.86 4.00
C GLU A 33 14.51 -33.05 3.02
N ARG A 34 13.56 -32.09 2.95
CA ARG A 34 12.54 -32.07 1.88
C ARG A 34 13.18 -32.07 0.48
N LYS A 35 14.23 -31.26 0.27
CA LYS A 35 14.95 -31.23 -1.01
C LYS A 35 15.62 -32.57 -1.33
N ARG A 36 16.20 -33.25 -0.33
CA ARG A 36 16.79 -34.59 -0.50
C ARG A 36 15.74 -35.63 -0.87
N ILE A 37 14.60 -35.64 -0.18
CA ILE A 37 13.47 -36.52 -0.49
C ILE A 37 13.02 -36.30 -1.94
N ALA A 38 12.77 -35.06 -2.36
CA ALA A 38 12.36 -34.75 -3.72
C ALA A 38 13.40 -35.22 -4.77
N ARG A 39 14.69 -35.11 -4.46
CA ARG A 39 15.79 -35.56 -5.33
C ARG A 39 15.82 -37.08 -5.53
N LEU A 40 15.28 -37.85 -4.58
CA LEU A 40 15.16 -39.31 -4.70
C LEU A 40 13.94 -39.72 -5.51
N LEU A 41 12.85 -38.95 -5.41
CA LEU A 41 11.58 -39.26 -6.06
C LEU A 41 11.52 -38.75 -7.52
N LEU A 42 12.26 -37.69 -7.84
CA LEU A 42 12.20 -37.04 -9.15
C LEU A 42 13.51 -37.22 -9.91
N THR A 43 13.41 -37.68 -11.15
CA THR A 43 14.53 -37.73 -12.10
C THR A 43 14.81 -36.34 -12.63
N ASP A 44 13.78 -35.66 -13.13
CA ASP A 44 13.84 -34.28 -13.59
C ASP A 44 12.45 -33.65 -13.59
N VAL A 45 12.46 -32.32 -13.64
CA VAL A 45 11.27 -31.49 -13.79
C VAL A 45 11.55 -30.49 -14.89
N THR A 46 10.74 -30.54 -15.96
CA THR A 46 10.79 -29.58 -17.05
C THR A 46 9.61 -28.62 -16.93
N ALA A 47 9.90 -27.33 -16.73
CA ALA A 47 8.87 -26.30 -16.61
C ALA A 47 8.80 -25.46 -17.90
N CYS A 48 7.63 -25.46 -18.53
CA CYS A 48 7.28 -24.65 -19.68
C CYS A 48 6.35 -23.52 -19.24
N ARG A 49 6.61 -22.30 -19.70
CA ARG A 49 5.76 -21.14 -19.40
C ARG A 49 5.06 -20.68 -20.67
N ASP A 50 3.74 -20.60 -20.59
CA ASP A 50 2.89 -19.86 -21.50
C ASP A 50 2.47 -18.52 -20.85
N ARG A 51 1.63 -17.73 -21.54
CA ARG A 51 1.16 -16.42 -21.09
C ARG A 51 0.53 -16.46 -19.70
N ASP A 52 -0.41 -17.38 -19.51
CA ASP A 52 -1.27 -17.41 -18.31
C ASP A 52 -1.04 -18.67 -17.47
N THR A 53 -0.10 -19.53 -17.86
CA THR A 53 0.06 -20.86 -17.26
C THR A 53 1.52 -21.30 -17.26
N ILE A 54 1.92 -22.00 -16.21
CA ILE A 54 3.18 -22.74 -16.11
C ILE A 54 2.82 -24.23 -16.06
N THR A 55 3.38 -24.99 -16.99
CA THR A 55 3.22 -26.44 -17.07
C THR A 55 4.53 -27.09 -16.64
N ALA A 56 4.49 -27.93 -15.61
CA ALA A 56 5.62 -28.68 -15.10
C ALA A 56 5.44 -30.17 -15.41
N HIS A 57 6.30 -30.71 -16.27
CA HIS A 57 6.40 -32.14 -16.53
C HIS A 57 7.41 -32.74 -15.56
N MET A 58 6.96 -33.70 -14.76
CA MET A 58 7.76 -34.38 -13.75
C MET A 58 7.99 -35.82 -14.17
N ARG A 59 9.24 -36.27 -14.16
CA ARG A 59 9.59 -37.66 -14.46
C ARG A 59 10.10 -38.37 -13.21
N PHE A 60 9.57 -39.55 -12.94
CA PHE A 60 9.93 -40.39 -11.82
C PHE A 60 10.92 -41.50 -12.26
N PRO A 61 11.72 -42.02 -11.32
CA PRO A 61 12.47 -43.26 -11.55
C PRO A 61 11.54 -44.37 -12.05
N GLY A 62 11.95 -45.10 -13.08
CA GLY A 62 11.11 -46.15 -13.71
C GLY A 62 10.26 -45.68 -14.89
N GLY A 63 10.37 -44.41 -15.29
CA GLY A 63 9.81 -43.89 -16.55
C GLY A 63 8.37 -43.38 -16.46
N GLN A 64 7.74 -43.43 -15.29
CA GLN A 64 6.45 -42.79 -15.04
C GLN A 64 6.61 -41.27 -15.10
N ASP A 65 5.62 -40.57 -15.65
CA ASP A 65 5.56 -39.12 -15.68
C ASP A 65 4.23 -38.58 -15.12
N THR A 66 4.25 -37.31 -14.73
CA THR A 66 3.06 -36.56 -14.31
C THR A 66 3.21 -35.12 -14.74
N THR A 67 2.12 -34.54 -15.24
CA THR A 67 2.08 -33.13 -15.63
C THR A 67 1.26 -32.33 -14.64
N LEU A 68 1.85 -31.27 -14.10
CA LEU A 68 1.18 -30.30 -13.25
C LEU A 68 1.03 -28.97 -14.00
N THR A 69 -0.16 -28.39 -13.97
CA THR A 69 -0.46 -27.12 -14.62
C THR A 69 -0.89 -26.12 -13.55
N VAL A 70 -0.20 -24.97 -13.45
CA VAL A 70 -0.51 -23.90 -12.50
C VAL A 70 -0.65 -22.56 -13.22
N PRO A 71 -1.51 -21.63 -12.74
CA PRO A 71 -1.58 -20.29 -13.31
C PRO A 71 -0.23 -19.58 -13.25
N ALA A 72 0.15 -18.89 -14.33
CA ALA A 72 1.30 -18.02 -14.29
C ALA A 72 1.01 -16.82 -13.36
N PRO A 73 2.02 -16.32 -12.62
CA PRO A 73 1.85 -15.11 -11.84
C PRO A 73 1.51 -13.95 -12.78
N LYS A 74 0.56 -13.10 -12.35
CA LYS A 74 0.18 -11.90 -13.09
C LYS A 74 1.41 -11.04 -13.40
N PRO A 75 1.42 -10.25 -14.50
CA PRO A 75 2.48 -9.29 -14.75
C PRO A 75 2.70 -8.37 -13.54
N ILE A 76 3.95 -7.97 -13.28
CA ILE A 76 4.28 -7.21 -12.07
C ILE A 76 3.54 -5.87 -11.98
N GLY A 77 3.19 -5.28 -13.12
CA GLY A 77 2.37 -4.07 -13.19
C GLY A 77 0.94 -4.30 -12.70
N GLU A 78 0.35 -5.45 -12.99
CA GLU A 78 -0.97 -5.83 -12.49
C GLU A 78 -0.94 -6.19 -11.01
N GLN A 79 0.11 -6.89 -10.54
CA GLN A 79 0.27 -7.20 -9.12
C GLN A 79 0.40 -5.94 -8.27
N ARG A 80 1.10 -4.92 -8.78
CA ARG A 80 1.29 -3.64 -8.09
C ARG A 80 0.14 -2.65 -8.29
N LYS A 81 -0.84 -2.98 -9.12
CA LYS A 81 -1.94 -2.07 -9.45
C LYS A 81 -2.82 -1.89 -8.22
N THR A 82 -2.97 -0.64 -7.79
CA THR A 82 -3.91 -0.28 -6.73
C THR A 82 -5.34 -0.65 -7.16
N PRO A 83 -6.11 -1.39 -6.35
CA PRO A 83 -7.52 -1.66 -6.62
C PRO A 83 -8.32 -0.38 -6.83
N ALA A 84 -9.26 -0.40 -7.79
CA ALA A 84 -10.06 0.78 -8.15
C ALA A 84 -10.84 1.35 -6.94
N GLN A 85 -11.32 0.49 -6.04
CA GLN A 85 -11.98 0.89 -4.81
C GLN A 85 -11.09 1.75 -3.90
N ILE A 86 -9.79 1.42 -3.79
CA ILE A 86 -8.84 2.21 -2.99
C ILE A 86 -8.59 3.55 -3.67
N VAL A 87 -8.50 3.59 -5.00
CA VAL A 87 -8.35 4.84 -5.74
C VAL A 87 -9.55 5.77 -5.51
N ALA A 88 -10.78 5.25 -5.60
CA ALA A 88 -11.99 6.01 -5.31
C ALA A 88 -12.03 6.50 -3.86
N THR A 89 -11.66 5.63 -2.90
CA THR A 89 -11.60 6.02 -1.48
C THR A 89 -10.58 7.14 -1.25
N VAL A 90 -9.41 7.08 -1.89
CA VAL A 90 -8.42 8.15 -1.81
C VAL A 90 -8.98 9.43 -2.42
N ASP A 91 -9.69 9.34 -3.54
CA ASP A 91 -10.28 10.48 -4.22
C ASP A 91 -11.33 11.20 -3.36
N GLU A 92 -12.20 10.46 -2.68
CA GLU A 92 -13.17 11.02 -1.72
C GLU A 92 -12.47 11.68 -0.53
N LEU A 93 -11.49 11.01 0.08
CA LEU A 93 -10.83 11.51 1.28
C LEU A 93 -9.97 12.77 1.02
N LEU A 94 -9.60 13.06 -0.23
CA LEU A 94 -8.84 14.27 -0.57
C LEU A 94 -9.60 15.58 -0.32
N ASP A 95 -10.93 15.53 -0.26
CA ASP A 95 -11.77 16.69 0.05
C ASP A 95 -11.58 17.19 1.48
N GLU A 96 -11.21 16.30 2.41
CA GLU A 96 -11.12 16.63 3.83
C GLU A 96 -9.74 16.40 4.45
N HIS A 97 -8.93 15.50 3.87
CA HIS A 97 -7.72 15.00 4.50
C HIS A 97 -6.45 15.19 3.66
N VAL A 98 -5.32 15.39 4.36
CA VAL A 98 -3.98 15.35 3.74
C VAL A 98 -3.49 13.91 3.58
N SER A 99 -2.54 13.67 2.68
CA SER A 99 -2.06 12.33 2.32
C SER A 99 -1.66 11.44 3.51
N GLY A 100 -1.06 12.00 4.57
CA GLY A 100 -0.73 11.26 5.79
C GLY A 100 -1.96 10.78 6.55
N GLN A 101 -2.95 11.66 6.73
CA GLN A 101 -4.23 11.31 7.36
C GLN A 101 -5.00 10.28 6.53
N ILE A 102 -5.00 10.42 5.19
CA ILE A 102 -5.60 9.42 4.30
C ILE A 102 -4.95 8.05 4.53
N ALA A 103 -3.62 7.99 4.63
CA ALA A 103 -2.93 6.73 4.89
C ALA A 103 -3.34 6.10 6.23
N GLU A 104 -3.46 6.91 7.29
CA GLU A 104 -3.93 6.46 8.61
C GLU A 104 -5.37 5.91 8.52
N ILE A 105 -6.29 6.61 7.86
CA ILE A 105 -7.68 6.19 7.66
C ILE A 105 -7.74 4.86 6.90
N LEU A 106 -6.97 4.70 5.83
CA LEU A 106 -6.94 3.46 5.04
C LEU A 106 -6.44 2.27 5.89
N ASN A 107 -5.39 2.48 6.69
CA ASN A 107 -4.86 1.45 7.59
C ASN A 107 -5.86 1.07 8.69
N GLN A 108 -6.54 2.06 9.29
CA GLN A 108 -7.58 1.82 10.30
C GLN A 108 -8.76 1.01 9.74
N ARG A 109 -9.07 1.18 8.44
CA ARG A 109 -10.07 0.38 7.73
C ARG A 109 -9.59 -1.04 7.35
N GLY A 110 -8.36 -1.42 7.72
CA GLY A 110 -7.77 -2.72 7.40
C GLY A 110 -7.40 -2.91 5.92
N LEU A 111 -7.34 -1.82 5.15
CA LEU A 111 -6.98 -1.87 3.74
C LEU A 111 -5.46 -1.95 3.58
N THR A 112 -5.00 -2.68 2.55
CA THR A 112 -3.58 -2.80 2.20
C THR A 112 -3.35 -2.45 0.74
N THR A 113 -2.10 -2.16 0.38
CA THR A 113 -1.70 -1.96 -1.02
C THR A 113 -1.85 -3.24 -1.84
N GLY A 114 -1.73 -3.14 -3.17
CA GLY A 114 -1.70 -4.34 -4.04
C GLY A 114 -0.57 -5.33 -3.71
N THR A 115 0.46 -4.90 -2.97
CA THR A 115 1.56 -5.75 -2.48
C THR A 115 1.39 -6.19 -1.02
N GLY A 116 0.22 -5.97 -0.40
CA GLY A 116 -0.07 -6.35 0.98
C GLY A 116 0.65 -5.50 2.04
N GLN A 117 1.14 -4.31 1.68
CA GLN A 117 1.83 -3.42 2.61
C GLN A 117 0.87 -2.40 3.24
N PRO A 118 1.16 -1.89 4.45
CA PRO A 118 0.40 -0.78 5.03
C PRO A 118 0.62 0.51 4.22
N PHE A 119 -0.37 1.40 4.27
CA PHE A 119 -0.29 2.72 3.66
C PHE A 119 0.60 3.65 4.48
N HIS A 120 1.30 4.53 3.75
CA HIS A 120 1.97 5.69 4.31
C HIS A 120 1.84 6.85 3.32
N ARG A 121 2.09 8.09 3.78
CA ARG A 121 1.95 9.34 3.00
C ARG A 121 2.48 9.24 1.55
N ARG A 122 3.67 8.65 1.33
CA ARG A 122 4.29 8.55 0.00
C ARG A 122 3.54 7.61 -0.96
N ILE A 123 2.88 6.58 -0.45
CA ILE A 123 2.05 5.67 -1.26
C ILE A 123 0.80 6.42 -1.73
N VAL A 124 0.15 7.17 -0.84
CA VAL A 124 -1.02 7.99 -1.20
C VAL A 124 -0.62 9.05 -2.23
N ASP A 125 0.47 9.78 -2.01
CA ASP A 125 1.01 10.74 -2.98
C ASP A 125 1.27 10.09 -4.36
N ASN A 126 1.76 8.85 -4.38
CA ASN A 126 1.98 8.11 -5.62
C ASN A 126 0.65 7.75 -6.31
N ILE A 127 -0.35 7.29 -5.56
CA ILE A 127 -1.70 7.00 -6.10
C ILE A 127 -2.28 8.25 -6.75
N ILE A 128 -2.25 9.40 -6.07
CA ILE A 128 -2.75 10.67 -6.60
C ILE A 128 -2.10 11.00 -7.95
N ARG A 129 -0.77 10.86 -8.05
CA ARG A 129 -0.03 11.16 -9.28
C ARG A 129 -0.29 10.14 -10.40
N THR A 130 -0.24 8.85 -10.07
CA THR A 130 -0.42 7.76 -11.04
C THR A 130 -1.82 7.78 -11.65
N TYR A 131 -2.84 8.02 -10.83
CA TYR A 131 -4.23 8.06 -11.27
C TYR A 131 -4.72 9.47 -11.63
N ARG A 132 -3.83 10.48 -11.60
CA ARG A 132 -4.10 11.88 -11.97
C ARG A 132 -5.30 12.48 -11.23
N LEU A 133 -5.45 12.13 -9.96
CA LEU A 133 -6.51 12.67 -9.12
C LEU A 133 -6.24 14.17 -8.85
N PRO A 134 -7.27 15.03 -8.86
CA PRO A 134 -7.12 16.42 -8.45
C PRO A 134 -6.57 16.48 -7.03
N SER A 135 -5.37 17.02 -6.86
CA SER A 135 -4.76 17.13 -5.54
C SER A 135 -5.63 17.97 -4.60
N ARG A 136 -5.52 17.75 -3.29
CA ARG A 136 -6.19 18.57 -2.28
C ARG A 136 -5.96 20.07 -2.48
N ARG A 137 -4.74 20.48 -2.83
CA ARG A 137 -4.45 21.90 -3.15
C ARG A 137 -5.28 22.39 -4.32
N GLN A 138 -5.37 21.60 -5.40
CA GLN A 138 -6.15 21.95 -6.58
C GLN A 138 -7.64 22.10 -6.22
N ARG A 139 -8.20 21.12 -5.51
CA ARG A 139 -9.61 21.14 -5.06
C ARG A 139 -9.94 22.39 -4.24
N LEU A 140 -9.09 22.73 -3.27
CA LEU A 140 -9.27 23.93 -2.44
C LEU A 140 -9.11 25.22 -3.26
N ARG A 141 -8.26 25.23 -4.28
CA ARG A 141 -8.12 26.37 -5.21
C ARG A 141 -9.36 26.53 -6.08
N ASP A 142 -9.90 25.44 -6.60
CA ASP A 142 -11.13 25.43 -7.39
C ASP A 142 -12.35 25.85 -6.55
N ALA A 143 -12.32 25.56 -5.24
CA ALA A 143 -13.28 26.09 -4.26
C ALA A 143 -13.06 27.57 -3.89
N GLY A 144 -12.14 28.29 -4.56
CA GLY A 144 -11.92 29.72 -4.38
C GLY A 144 -11.06 30.10 -3.17
N MET A 145 -10.39 29.15 -2.51
CA MET A 145 -9.52 29.47 -1.37
C MET A 145 -8.23 30.17 -1.83
N LEU A 146 -7.81 31.17 -1.08
CA LEU A 146 -6.70 32.06 -1.38
C LEU A 146 -5.36 31.54 -0.85
N THR A 147 -4.30 31.79 -1.59
CA THR A 147 -2.93 31.62 -1.13
C THR A 147 -2.58 32.65 -0.05
N PRO A 148 -1.54 32.42 0.77
CA PRO A 148 -1.09 33.41 1.75
C PRO A 148 -0.81 34.79 1.12
N THR A 149 -0.27 34.82 -0.11
CA THR A 149 0.07 36.06 -0.82
C THR A 149 -1.16 36.80 -1.32
N GLU A 150 -2.14 36.09 -1.90
CA GLU A 150 -3.40 36.71 -2.34
C GLU A 150 -4.18 37.26 -1.15
N MET A 151 -4.27 36.50 -0.06
CA MET A 151 -4.92 36.92 1.18
C MET A 151 -4.23 38.17 1.78
N ALA A 152 -2.90 38.17 1.82
CA ALA A 152 -2.10 39.30 2.28
C ALA A 152 -2.37 40.57 1.44
N LYS A 153 -2.39 40.42 0.10
CA LYS A 153 -2.69 41.53 -0.82
C LYS A 153 -4.11 42.05 -0.64
N LEU A 154 -5.09 41.16 -0.45
CA LEU A 154 -6.50 41.52 -0.30
C LEU A 154 -6.75 42.32 1.00
N ILE A 155 -6.11 41.96 2.10
CA ILE A 155 -6.27 42.63 3.41
C ILE A 155 -5.30 43.82 3.57
N GLY A 156 -4.21 43.88 2.80
CA GLY A 156 -3.17 44.91 2.93
C GLY A 156 -2.19 44.65 4.07
N ILE A 157 -1.89 43.38 4.38
CA ILE A 157 -0.95 42.96 5.42
C ILE A 157 0.14 42.06 4.85
N ASN A 158 1.16 41.72 5.65
CA ASN A 158 2.19 40.78 5.22
C ASN A 158 1.75 39.31 5.37
N THR A 159 2.36 38.39 4.62
CA THR A 159 2.02 36.96 4.62
C THR A 159 2.29 36.27 5.95
N GLN A 160 3.26 36.74 6.74
CA GLN A 160 3.50 36.22 8.09
C GLN A 160 2.36 36.56 9.05
N THR A 161 1.79 37.77 8.93
CA THR A 161 0.64 38.22 9.71
C THR A 161 -0.58 37.39 9.37
N VAL A 162 -0.82 37.06 8.10
CA VAL A 162 -1.89 36.13 7.69
C VAL A 162 -1.72 34.77 8.39
N LYS A 163 -0.50 34.20 8.35
CA LYS A 163 -0.21 32.92 9.04
C LYS A 163 -0.40 33.02 10.56
N ALA A 164 0.00 34.14 11.18
CA ALA A 164 -0.19 34.38 12.60
C ALA A 164 -1.69 34.50 12.96
N TRP A 165 -2.47 35.21 12.14
CA TRP A 165 -3.91 35.37 12.32
C TRP A 165 -4.65 34.05 12.18
N TRP A 166 -4.23 33.18 11.26
CA TRP A 166 -4.79 31.84 11.16
C TRP A 166 -4.50 30.99 12.39
N ARG A 167 -3.26 31.02 12.90
CA ARG A 167 -2.91 30.35 14.17
C ARG A 167 -3.70 30.90 15.36
N ALA A 168 -4.04 32.19 15.33
CA ALA A 168 -4.86 32.86 16.33
C ALA A 168 -6.37 32.70 16.11
N GLY A 169 -6.81 32.00 15.06
CA GLY A 169 -8.23 31.78 14.73
C GLY A 169 -8.98 33.00 14.17
N ILE A 170 -8.26 34.06 13.78
CA ILE A 170 -8.83 35.31 13.25
C ILE A 170 -9.23 35.16 11.77
N VAL A 171 -8.50 34.35 11.02
CA VAL A 171 -8.84 33.97 9.64
C VAL A 171 -8.97 32.47 9.55
N SER A 172 -9.95 32.00 8.79
CA SER A 172 -10.16 30.57 8.55
C SER A 172 -9.31 30.09 7.37
N GLY A 173 -8.85 28.85 7.44
CA GLY A 173 -8.05 28.25 6.39
C GLY A 173 -7.88 26.75 6.58
N GLN A 174 -7.58 26.07 5.47
CA GLN A 174 -7.46 24.63 5.41
C GLN A 174 -6.05 24.22 4.97
N ARG A 175 -5.49 23.24 5.67
CA ARG A 175 -4.22 22.62 5.31
C ARG A 175 -4.41 21.76 4.08
N TYR A 176 -3.48 21.85 3.12
CA TYR A 176 -3.53 21.04 1.90
C TYR A 176 -2.42 19.99 1.81
N ASN A 177 -1.45 19.99 2.73
CA ASN A 177 -0.42 18.95 2.81
C ASN A 177 0.05 18.71 4.26
N ASP A 178 0.80 17.63 4.42
CA ASP A 178 1.38 17.22 5.71
C ASP A 178 2.47 18.16 6.25
N LYS A 179 2.94 19.11 5.44
CA LYS A 179 3.87 20.18 5.89
C LYS A 179 3.14 21.30 6.63
N GLY A 180 1.81 21.29 6.67
CA GLY A 180 0.99 22.33 7.28
C GLY A 180 0.83 23.59 6.43
N GLU A 181 1.16 23.51 5.12
CA GLU A 181 0.86 24.61 4.21
C GLU A 181 -0.66 24.74 4.04
N THR A 182 -1.13 26.00 4.02
CA THR A 182 -2.54 26.34 4.22
C THR A 182 -3.03 27.32 3.16
N LEU A 183 -4.24 27.10 2.67
CA LEU A 183 -5.03 28.05 1.89
C LEU A 183 -6.11 28.66 2.80
N TYR A 184 -6.55 29.88 2.51
CA TYR A 184 -7.45 30.65 3.38
C TYR A 184 -8.78 30.91 2.70
N HIS A 185 -9.86 30.94 3.47
CA HIS A 185 -11.14 31.38 2.93
C HIS A 185 -11.08 32.88 2.61
N PRO A 186 -11.71 33.34 1.52
CA PRO A 186 -11.87 34.77 1.27
C PRO A 186 -12.51 35.44 2.51
N PRO A 187 -12.00 36.61 2.94
CA PRO A 187 -12.58 37.35 4.05
C PRO A 187 -13.98 37.87 3.68
N ASP A 188 -14.86 37.92 4.67
CA ASP A 188 -16.17 38.55 4.52
C ASP A 188 -15.98 40.05 4.23
N PRO A 189 -16.48 40.57 3.08
CA PRO A 189 -16.34 41.99 2.74
C PRO A 189 -16.99 42.92 3.77
N ASP A 190 -18.04 42.47 4.47
CA ASP A 190 -18.75 43.29 5.46
C ASP A 190 -18.10 43.23 6.85
N LYS A 191 -17.25 42.22 7.08
CA LYS A 191 -16.56 41.99 8.37
C LYS A 191 -15.10 41.62 8.14
N PRO A 192 -14.26 42.59 7.72
CA PRO A 192 -12.85 42.32 7.51
C PRO A 192 -12.20 41.87 8.83
N PRO A 193 -11.30 40.88 8.79
CA PRO A 193 -10.60 40.39 9.98
C PRO A 193 -9.85 41.54 10.64
N LYS A 194 -10.18 41.81 11.90
CA LYS A 194 -9.61 42.93 12.66
C LYS A 194 -8.27 42.53 13.26
N ARG A 195 -7.30 43.44 13.19
CA ARG A 195 -6.03 43.29 13.88
C ARG A 195 -6.29 43.12 15.38
N PRO A 196 -5.76 42.06 16.02
CA PRO A 196 -5.89 41.92 17.47
C PRO A 196 -5.16 43.10 18.13
N LYS A 197 -5.76 43.68 19.18
CA LYS A 197 -5.14 44.78 19.94
C LYS A 197 -3.94 44.22 20.72
N THR A 198 -2.76 44.23 20.12
CA THR A 198 -1.51 43.93 20.83
C THR A 198 -1.02 45.20 21.51
N GLY A 199 -1.36 45.36 22.79
CA GLY A 199 -0.81 46.39 23.67
C GLY A 199 -0.53 45.79 25.03
N ARG A 200 0.60 46.15 25.65
CA ARG A 200 0.82 45.91 27.07
C ARG A 200 -0.33 46.59 27.83
N PRO A 201 -1.06 45.91 28.74
CA PRO A 201 -2.10 46.56 29.50
C PRO A 201 -1.50 47.79 30.19
N ALA A 202 -2.21 48.92 30.12
CA ALA A 202 -1.78 50.13 30.80
C ALA A 202 -1.57 49.80 32.28
N THR A 203 -0.35 50.02 32.77
CA THR A 203 -0.05 49.87 34.20
C THR A 203 -0.97 50.84 34.94
N ALA A 204 -1.91 50.32 35.72
CA ALA A 204 -2.74 51.13 36.60
C ALA A 204 -1.81 51.92 37.53
N ARG A 205 -1.99 53.25 37.56
CA ARG A 205 -1.32 54.15 38.51
C ARG A 205 -2.13 54.22 39.80
#